data_AF-A0A3G8JJ75-F1
#
_entry.id   AF-A0A3G8JJ75-F1
#
_cell.length_a   1.000
_cell.length_b   1.000
_cell.length_c   1.000
_cell.angle_alpha   90.00
_cell.angle_beta   90.00
_cell.angle_gamma   90.00
#
_symmetry.space_group_name_H-M   'P 1'
#
loop_
_entity.id
_entity.type
_entity.pdbx_description
1 polymer ?
#
loop_
_entity_poly.entity_id
_entity_poly.type
_entity_poly.pdbx_seq_one_letter_code
_entity_poly.pdbx_strand_id
1 'polypeptide(L)' 'MGEYRRRMRERGLRPLQVWVPDVRTPEFAAQAHMQSLLVAQADGDGDEQDFVEAVAVPWDDET' A
#
# COMPACT_ATOMS: atom_id res chain seq x y z
N MET A 1 14.09 -11.95 11.40
CA MET A 1 13.03 -11.83 10.36
C MET A 1 11.89 -12.87 10.45
N GLY A 2 12.00 -13.96 11.23
CA GLY A 2 10.93 -14.95 11.38
C GLY A 2 9.84 -14.55 12.38
N GLU A 3 10.22 -14.00 13.54
CA GLU A 3 9.31 -13.67 14.64
C GLU A 3 8.32 -12.55 14.30
N TYR A 4 8.77 -11.49 13.62
CA TYR A 4 7.89 -10.42 13.14
C TYR A 4 6.77 -10.97 12.22
N ARG A 5 7.13 -11.87 11.29
CA ARG A 5 6.16 -12.51 10.39
C ARG A 5 5.24 -13.49 11.13
N ARG A 6 5.71 -14.12 12.21
CA ARG A 6 4.89 -15.01 13.04
C ARG A 6 3.79 -14.22 13.75
N ARG A 7 4.14 -13.12 14.40
CA ARG A 7 3.20 -12.20 15.07
C ARG A 7 2.16 -11.61 14.10
N MET A 8 2.58 -11.27 12.88
CA MET A 8 1.65 -10.78 11.85
C MET A 8 0.63 -11.85 11.44
N ARG A 9 1.05 -13.12 11.29
CA ARG A 9 0.12 -14.22 10.98
C ARG A 9 -0.83 -14.56 12.12
N GLU A 10 -0.36 -14.48 13.37
CA GLU A 10 -1.21 -14.67 14.56
C GLU A 10 -2.34 -13.62 14.62
N ARG A 11 -2.10 -12.41 14.10
CA ARG A 11 -3.11 -11.34 13.93
C ARG A 11 -3.94 -11.45 12.65
N GLY A 12 -3.86 -12.57 11.92
CA GLY A 12 -4.61 -12.78 10.68
C GLY A 12 -4.02 -12.13 9.42
N LEU A 13 -2.87 -11.45 9.51
CA LEU A 13 -2.24 -10.78 8.37
C LEU A 13 -1.37 -11.75 7.55
N ARG A 14 -1.43 -11.61 6.23
CA ARG A 14 -0.66 -12.43 5.27
C ARG A 14 0.39 -11.57 4.56
N PRO A 15 1.62 -11.45 5.08
CA PRO A 15 2.64 -10.60 4.48
C PRO A 15 3.11 -11.16 3.13
N LEU A 16 2.95 -10.35 2.07
CA LEU A 16 3.51 -10.59 0.75
C LEU A 16 4.88 -9.91 0.63
N GLN A 17 5.83 -10.58 -0.01
CA GLN A 17 7.08 -9.95 -0.43
C GLN A 17 7.03 -9.80 -1.94
N VAL A 18 7.18 -8.57 -2.40
CA VAL A 18 7.31 -8.23 -3.82
C VAL A 18 8.72 -7.73 -4.09
N TRP A 19 9.24 -8.06 -5.26
CA TRP A 19 10.50 -7.47 -5.71
C TRP A 19 10.23 -6.08 -6.26
N VAL A 20 11.06 -5.11 -5.85
CA VAL A 20 11.01 -3.73 -6.32
C VAL A 20 12.36 -3.40 -6.96
N PRO A 21 12.39 -2.64 -8.07
CA PRO A 21 13.63 -2.09 -8.63
C PRO A 21 14.44 -1.28 -7.60
N ASP A 22 15.71 -1.00 -7.90
CA ASP A 22 16.52 -0.14 -7.01
C ASP A 22 15.94 1.28 -6.97
N VAL A 23 15.35 1.62 -5.83
CA VAL A 23 14.65 2.89 -5.60
C VAL A 23 15.56 4.11 -5.55
N ARG A 24 16.88 3.89 -5.60
CA ARG A 24 17.89 4.96 -5.57
C ARG A 24 18.28 5.47 -6.96
N THR A 25 17.80 4.85 -8.03
CA THR A 25 18.14 5.30 -9.38
C THR A 25 17.30 6.50 -9.81
N PRO A 26 17.86 7.45 -10.58
CA PRO A 26 17.09 8.55 -11.14
C PRO A 26 15.91 8.09 -12.02
N GLU A 27 16.07 6.96 -12.72
CA GLU A 27 15.03 6.38 -13.58
C GLU A 27 13.84 5.92 -12.74
N PHE A 28 14.09 5.30 -11.58
CA PHE A 28 13.02 4.92 -10.66
C PHE A 28 12.25 6.16 -10.18
N ALA A 29 12.96 7.23 -9.79
CA ALA A 29 12.33 8.47 -9.35
C ALA A 29 11.47 9.10 -10.46
N ALA A 30 11.95 9.12 -11.71
CA ALA A 30 11.20 9.63 -12.85
C ALA A 30 9.93 8.82 -13.13
N GLN A 31 10.03 7.49 -13.11
CA GLN A 31 8.89 6.61 -13.34
C GLN A 31 7.89 6.66 -12.18
N ALA A 32 8.36 6.68 -10.93
CA ALA A 32 7.50 6.85 -9.76
C ALA A 32 6.72 8.16 -9.85
N HIS A 33 7.39 9.27 -10.18
CA HIS A 33 6.73 10.56 -10.35
C HIS A 33 5.66 10.52 -11.46
N MET A 34 5.99 9.97 -12.63
CA MET A 34 5.06 9.84 -13.75
C MET A 34 3.84 8.97 -13.37
N GLN A 35 4.05 7.83 -12.72
CA GLN A 35 2.97 6.95 -12.30
C GLN A 35 2.10 7.57 -11.21
N SER A 36 2.69 8.29 -10.25
CA SER A 36 1.92 9.04 -9.24
C SER A 36 1.00 10.08 -9.89
N LEU A 37 1.47 10.80 -10.91
CA LEU A 37 0.64 11.74 -11.65
C LEU A 37 -0.51 11.04 -12.39
N LEU A 38 -0.25 9.88 -12.99
CA LEU A 38 -1.30 9.10 -13.68
C LEU A 38 -2.38 8.61 -12.71
N VAL A 39 -2.00 8.11 -11.53
CA VAL A 39 -2.95 7.71 -10.49
C VAL A 39 -3.76 8.90 -10.01
N ALA A 40 -3.12 10.02 -9.70
CA ALA A 40 -3.81 11.24 -9.25
C ALA A 40 -4.78 11.82 -10.29
N GLN A 41 -4.52 11.60 -11.58
CA GLN A 41 -5.44 11.97 -12.66
C GLN A 41 -6.57 10.96 -12.85
N ALA A 42 -6.33 9.68 -12.55
CA ALA A 42 -7.33 8.62 -12.63
C ALA A 42 -8.34 8.68 -11.47
N ASP A 43 -7.94 9.23 -10.32
CA ASP A 43 -8.75 9.48 -9.11
C ASP A 43 -9.91 10.49 -9.30
N GLY A 44 -10.33 10.74 -10.54
CA GLY A 44 -11.40 11.68 -10.87
C GLY A 44 -12.81 11.21 -10.48
N ASP A 45 -13.04 9.90 -10.38
CA ASP A 45 -14.31 9.32 -9.93
C ASP A 45 -14.08 8.67 -8.57
N GLY A 46 -14.52 9.31 -7.48
CA GLY A 46 -14.30 8.88 -6.10
C GLY A 46 -14.93 7.54 -5.69
N ASP A 47 -15.42 6.75 -6.65
CA ASP A 47 -16.10 5.47 -6.42
C ASP A 47 -15.19 4.45 -5.72
N GLU A 48 -13.89 4.38 -6.08
CA GLU A 48 -12.95 3.49 -5.39
C GLU A 48 -12.69 3.91 -3.94
N GLN A 49 -12.54 5.22 -3.71
CA GLN A 49 -12.31 5.75 -2.38
C GLN A 49 -13.55 5.57 -1.49
N ASP A 50 -14.75 5.82 -2.03
CA ASP A 50 -16.03 5.58 -1.36
C ASP A 50 -16.22 4.10 -1.00
N PHE A 51 -15.85 3.19 -1.90
CA PHE A 51 -15.87 1.76 -1.60
C PHE A 51 -14.90 1.40 -0.48
N VAL A 52 -13.65 1.87 -0.54
CA VAL A 52 -12.64 1.62 0.50
C VAL A 52 -13.12 2.14 1.85
N GLU A 53 -13.69 3.34 1.91
CA GLU A 53 -14.27 3.90 3.12
C GLU A 53 -15.47 3.10 3.63
N ALA A 54 -16.35 2.63 2.74
CA ALA A 54 -17.51 1.82 3.11
C ALA A 54 -17.14 0.45 3.71
N VAL A 55 -16.01 -0.13 3.31
CA VAL A 55 -15.52 -1.43 3.82
C VAL A 55 -14.42 -1.29 4.88
N ALA A 56 -13.92 -0.09 5.13
CA ALA A 56 -12.89 0.14 6.12
C ALA A 56 -13.43 -0.16 7.53
N VAL A 57 -12.72 -0.99 8.27
CA VAL A 57 -12.97 -1.23 9.70
C VAL A 57 -12.04 -0.29 10.48
N PRO A 58 -12.53 0.39 11.54
CA PRO A 58 -11.68 1.18 12.42
C PRO A 58 -10.50 0.33 12.89
N TRP A 59 -9.29 0.90 12.80
CA TRP A 59 -8.14 0.29 13.45
C TRP A 59 -8.30 0.55 14.95
N ASP A 60 -8.56 -0.49 15.73
CA ASP A 60 -8.53 -0.36 17.19
C ASP A 60 -7.11 0.02 17.60
N ASP A 61 -6.92 1.27 18.04
CA ASP A 61 -5.70 1.73 18.69
C ASP A 61 -5.57 0.96 20.01
N GLU A 62 -4.81 -0.13 19.96
CA GLU A 62 -4.47 -0.99 21.09
C GLU A 62 -3.54 -0.21 22.06
N THR A 63 -4.12 0.53 23.02
CA THR A 63 -3.45 1.01 24.24
C THR A 63 -3.40 -0.05 25.32
#